data_AF-B3GCG9-F1
#
_entry.id   AF-B3GCG9-F1
#
_cell.length_a   1.000
_cell.length_b   1.000
_cell.length_c   1.000
_cell.angle_alpha   90.00
_cell.angle_beta   90.00
_cell.angle_gamma   90.00
#
_symmetry.space_group_name_H-M   'P 1'
#
loop_
_entity.id
_entity.type
_entity.pdbx_description
1 polymer ?
#
loop_
_entity_poly.entity_id
_entity_poly.type
_entity_poly.pdbx_seq_one_letter_code
_entity_poly.pdbx_strand_id
1 'polypeptide(L)'
;KDKSVDKSKALEAALSQIERSFGKGSIMKLGSNENIVEIETVSTGSLSLDIALGIGGLPKGRIVEIYGPESSGKTTLALQTIAEAQKKGGICAFVDAEHALDPVYARKLGVDLQNLLISQPDTGEQALEITDTLVRSGAVDVLVVDSVAALTPRAEIEG
;
A
#
# COMPACT_ATOMS: atom_id res chain seq x y z
N LYS A 1 37.50 29.37 10.11
CA LYS A 1 37.65 27.90 10.16
C LYS A 1 37.02 27.27 11.41
N ASP A 2 36.69 28.04 12.46
CA ASP A 2 36.15 27.49 13.73
C ASP A 2 34.64 27.17 13.71
N LYS A 3 33.81 28.06 13.13
CA LYS A 3 32.33 27.93 13.12
C LYS A 3 31.77 26.68 12.43
N SER A 4 32.51 26.06 11.52
CA SER A 4 32.07 24.85 10.82
C SER A 4 32.23 23.60 11.68
N VAL A 5 33.23 23.58 12.56
CA VAL A 5 33.53 22.45 13.45
C VAL A 5 32.49 22.37 14.57
N ASP A 6 32.10 23.51 15.14
CA ASP A 6 31.05 23.58 16.18
C ASP A 6 29.67 23.17 15.67
N LYS A 7 29.32 23.57 14.43
CA LYS A 7 28.06 23.16 13.80
C LYS A 7 28.00 21.65 13.56
N SER A 8 29.11 21.03 13.17
CA SER A 8 29.18 19.58 12.93
C SER A 8 29.00 18.80 14.24
N LYS A 9 29.67 19.22 15.32
CA LYS A 9 29.53 18.58 16.64
C LYS A 9 28.12 18.72 17.21
N ALA A 10 27.52 19.90 17.10
CA ALA A 10 26.14 20.12 17.53
C ALA A 10 25.15 19.24 16.76
N LEU A 11 25.35 19.09 15.44
CA LEU A 11 24.55 18.20 14.61
C LEU A 11 24.70 16.73 15.02
N GLU A 12 25.92 16.24 15.24
CA GLU A 12 26.18 14.86 15.68
C GLU A 12 25.56 14.55 17.05
N ALA A 13 25.62 15.49 17.99
CA ALA A 13 24.97 15.37 19.30
C ALA A 13 23.44 15.26 19.17
N ALA A 14 22.83 16.09 18.32
CA ALA A 14 21.39 16.06 18.06
C ALA A 14 20.97 14.74 17.39
N LEU A 15 21.71 14.28 16.37
CA LEU A 15 21.46 12.99 15.71
C LEU A 15 21.53 11.82 16.71
N SER A 16 22.57 11.82 17.56
CA SER A 16 22.74 10.79 18.60
C SER A 16 21.62 10.80 19.64
N GLN A 17 21.12 11.99 19.99
CA GLN A 17 20.00 12.12 20.94
C GLN A 17 18.69 11.57 20.35
N ILE A 18 18.44 11.81 19.06
CA ILE A 18 17.26 11.27 18.36
C ILE A 18 17.34 9.74 18.32
N GLU A 19 18.48 9.15 17.92
CA GLU A 19 18.62 7.69 17.89
C GLU A 19 18.45 7.03 19.27
N ARG A 20 18.94 7.67 20.35
CA ARG A 20 18.74 7.16 21.72
C ARG A 20 17.28 7.22 22.16
N SER A 21 16.53 8.23 21.72
CA SER A 21 15.15 8.46 22.15
C SER A 21 14.14 7.63 21.33
N PHE A 22 14.43 7.37 20.05
CA PHE A 22 13.47 6.79 19.10
C PHE A 22 13.97 5.50 18.42
N GLY A 23 15.19 5.04 18.75
CA GLY A 23 15.77 3.82 18.22
C GLY A 23 16.71 4.03 17.03
N LYS A 24 17.49 2.99 16.70
CA LYS A 24 18.38 3.02 15.54
C LYS A 24 17.59 3.24 14.25
N GLY A 25 18.10 4.09 13.36
CA GLY A 25 17.46 4.38 12.07
C GLY A 25 16.34 5.42 12.14
N SER A 26 16.07 6.01 13.31
CA SER A 26 15.10 7.11 13.46
C SER A 26 15.50 8.38 12.72
N ILE A 27 16.79 8.56 12.40
CA ILE A 27 17.31 9.63 11.55
C ILE A 27 18.59 9.17 10.85
N MET A 28 18.72 9.45 9.55
CA MET A 28 19.91 9.12 8.78
C MET A 28 20.12 10.11 7.64
N LYS A 29 21.36 10.23 7.15
CA LYS A 29 21.62 10.99 5.93
C LYS A 29 21.08 10.18 4.74
N LEU A 30 20.28 10.83 3.90
CA LEU A 30 19.60 10.16 2.78
C LEU A 30 20.57 9.41 1.84
N GLY A 31 21.80 9.92 1.67
CA GLY A 31 22.84 9.32 0.83
C GLY A 31 23.91 8.50 1.58
N SER A 32 23.81 8.31 2.89
CA SER A 32 24.79 7.48 3.63
C SER A 32 24.52 5.98 3.50
N ASN A 33 23.36 5.59 2.97
CA ASN A 33 23.12 4.24 2.50
C ASN A 33 23.47 4.19 1.02
N GLU A 34 24.64 3.65 0.68
CA GLU A 34 24.97 3.27 -0.71
C GLU A 34 24.09 2.12 -1.22
N ASN A 35 23.39 1.45 -0.31
CA ASN A 35 22.27 0.59 -0.66
C ASN A 35 21.07 1.48 -0.98
N ILE A 36 20.94 1.85 -2.27
CA ILE A 36 19.64 2.18 -2.84
C ILE A 36 18.72 1.06 -2.40
N VAL A 37 17.78 1.34 -1.49
CA VAL A 37 16.82 0.34 -1.04
C VAL A 37 16.05 -0.07 -2.28
N GLU A 38 16.33 -1.25 -2.82
CA GLU A 38 15.55 -1.81 -3.92
C GLU A 38 14.10 -1.85 -3.45
N ILE A 39 13.27 -1.03 -4.08
CA ILE A 39 11.85 -0.98 -3.78
C ILE A 39 11.26 -2.25 -4.40
N GLU A 40 10.88 -3.19 -3.55
CA GLU A 40 10.17 -4.38 -4.01
C GLU A 40 8.85 -3.95 -4.68
N THR A 41 8.54 -4.55 -5.83
CA THR A 41 7.35 -4.20 -6.62
C THR A 41 6.45 -5.40 -6.90
N VAL A 42 5.16 -5.12 -7.06
CA VAL A 42 4.13 -6.04 -7.55
C VAL A 42 3.72 -5.60 -8.95
N SER A 43 3.73 -6.52 -9.91
CA SER A 43 3.29 -6.20 -11.28
C SER A 43 1.83 -5.77 -11.29
N THR A 44 1.50 -4.80 -12.12
CA THR A 44 0.12 -4.36 -12.35
C THR A 44 -0.70 -5.35 -13.19
N GLY A 45 -0.06 -6.38 -13.75
CA GLY A 45 -0.62 -7.24 -14.80
C GLY A 45 -0.58 -6.61 -16.19
N SER A 46 -0.09 -5.37 -16.31
CA SER A 46 0.08 -4.65 -17.56
C SER A 46 1.56 -4.28 -17.77
N LEU A 47 2.20 -4.96 -18.72
CA LEU A 47 3.61 -4.73 -19.04
C LEU A 47 3.91 -3.26 -19.39
N SER A 48 3.01 -2.61 -20.16
CA SER A 48 3.19 -1.21 -20.54
C SER A 48 3.12 -0.27 -19.34
N LEU A 49 2.25 -0.56 -18.37
CA LEU A 49 2.14 0.24 -17.15
C LEU A 49 3.34 0.01 -16.23
N ASP A 50 3.78 -1.24 -16.06
CA ASP A 50 4.97 -1.57 -15.26
C ASP A 50 6.23 -0.88 -15.78
N ILE A 51 6.39 -0.81 -17.12
CA ILE A 51 7.46 -0.04 -17.77
C ILE A 51 7.29 1.46 -17.51
N ALA A 52 6.06 2.00 -17.66
CA ALA A 52 5.78 3.41 -17.47
C ALA A 52 6.05 3.89 -16.03
N LEU A 53 5.85 3.02 -15.04
CA LEU A 53 6.15 3.30 -13.63
C LEU A 53 7.67 3.38 -13.35
N GLY A 54 8.52 2.87 -14.25
CA GLY A 54 9.98 2.94 -14.16
C GLY A 54 10.62 2.03 -13.11
N ILE A 55 9.81 1.45 -12.22
CA ILE A 55 10.23 0.51 -11.17
C ILE A 55 9.69 -0.90 -11.36
N GLY A 56 9.01 -1.16 -12.49
CA GLY A 56 8.52 -2.50 -12.86
C GLY A 56 7.25 -2.96 -12.14
N GLY A 57 6.49 -2.05 -11.53
CA GLY A 57 5.23 -2.36 -10.87
C GLY A 57 4.86 -1.36 -9.77
N LEU A 58 3.85 -1.71 -8.96
CA LEU A 58 3.46 -0.94 -7.79
C LEU A 58 4.42 -1.21 -6.62
N PRO A 59 4.87 -0.19 -5.88
CA PRO A 59 5.83 -0.34 -4.79
C PRO A 59 5.18 -0.97 -3.53
N LYS A 60 5.77 -2.04 -3.00
CA LYS A 60 5.32 -2.65 -1.74
C LYS A 60 5.51 -1.70 -0.55
N GLY A 61 4.62 -1.80 0.44
CA GLY A 61 4.65 -0.98 1.65
C GLY A 61 4.31 0.50 1.42
N ARG A 62 3.64 0.82 0.30
CA ARG A 62 3.21 2.17 -0.06
C ARG A 62 1.72 2.19 -0.38
N ILE A 63 1.11 3.36 -0.26
CA ILE A 63 -0.25 3.61 -0.71
C ILE A 63 -0.20 4.06 -2.17
N VAL A 64 -1.06 3.47 -3.00
CA VAL A 64 -1.26 3.82 -4.41
C VAL A 64 -2.73 4.14 -4.61
N GLU A 65 -3.02 5.23 -5.32
CA GLU A 65 -4.38 5.62 -5.69
C GLU A 65 -4.58 5.39 -7.20
N ILE A 66 -5.65 4.68 -7.55
CA ILE A 66 -6.09 4.48 -8.94
C ILE A 66 -7.47 5.14 -9.06
N TYR A 67 -7.52 6.28 -9.74
CA TYR A 67 -8.76 7.04 -9.96
C TYR A 67 -9.08 7.18 -11.45
N GLY A 68 -10.35 7.46 -11.76
CA GLY A 68 -10.83 7.63 -13.13
C GLY A 68 -12.33 7.42 -13.25
N PRO A 69 -12.90 7.67 -14.44
CA PRO A 69 -14.33 7.55 -14.69
C PRO A 69 -14.90 6.18 -14.31
N GLU A 70 -16.21 6.11 -14.11
CA GLU A 70 -16.89 4.82 -14.02
C GLU A 70 -16.60 3.96 -15.26
N SER A 71 -16.47 2.65 -15.06
CA SER A 71 -16.11 1.71 -16.12
C SER A 71 -14.75 1.95 -16.81
N SER A 72 -13.85 2.80 -16.26
CA SER A 72 -12.50 3.00 -16.81
C SER A 72 -11.54 1.84 -16.58
N GLY A 73 -11.94 0.83 -15.80
CA GLY A 73 -11.13 -0.36 -15.51
C GLY A 73 -10.40 -0.36 -14.17
N LYS A 74 -10.71 0.56 -13.24
CA LYS A 74 -10.07 0.65 -11.90
C LYS A 74 -10.05 -0.70 -11.16
N THR A 75 -11.23 -1.26 -10.91
CA THR A 75 -11.40 -2.57 -10.24
C THR A 75 -10.74 -3.70 -11.05
N THR A 76 -10.77 -3.63 -12.38
CA THR A 76 -10.10 -4.63 -13.23
C THR A 76 -8.58 -4.59 -13.02
N LEU A 77 -7.96 -3.40 -12.98
CA LEU A 77 -6.53 -3.23 -12.73
C LEU A 77 -6.15 -3.67 -11.30
N ALA A 78 -7.00 -3.36 -10.32
CA ALA A 78 -6.81 -3.81 -8.95
C ALA A 78 -6.84 -5.35 -8.82
N LEU A 79 -7.81 -6.00 -9.47
CA LEU A 79 -7.91 -7.46 -9.52
C LEU A 79 -6.75 -8.12 -10.28
N GLN A 80 -6.26 -7.50 -11.36
CA GLN A 80 -5.05 -7.96 -12.05
C GLN A 80 -3.80 -7.88 -11.16
N THR A 81 -3.65 -6.79 -10.42
CA THR A 81 -2.56 -6.63 -9.44
C THR A 81 -2.63 -7.70 -8.34
N ILE A 82 -3.84 -7.99 -7.83
CA ILE A 82 -4.06 -9.09 -6.89
C ILE A 82 -3.67 -10.44 -7.50
N ALA A 83 -4.10 -10.73 -8.73
CA ALA A 83 -3.77 -11.97 -9.41
C ALA A 83 -2.24 -12.13 -9.57
N GLU A 84 -1.51 -11.07 -9.92
CA GLU A 84 -0.05 -11.08 -10.02
C GLU A 84 0.64 -11.30 -8.67
N ALA A 85 0.13 -10.71 -7.58
CA ALA A 85 0.64 -10.98 -6.24
C ALA A 85 0.39 -12.43 -5.81
N GLN A 86 -0.83 -12.95 -6.02
CA GLN A 86 -1.18 -14.33 -5.69
C GLN A 86 -0.36 -15.35 -6.48
N LYS A 87 -0.05 -15.09 -7.77
CA LYS A 87 0.84 -15.94 -8.57
C LYS A 87 2.24 -16.10 -7.96
N LYS A 88 2.71 -15.11 -7.21
CA LYS A 88 3.99 -15.14 -6.48
C LYS A 88 3.85 -15.72 -5.07
N GLY A 89 2.68 -16.25 -4.71
CA GLY A 89 2.37 -16.79 -3.38
C GLY A 89 2.03 -15.73 -2.33
N GLY A 90 1.78 -14.48 -2.75
CA GLY A 90 1.44 -13.40 -1.83
C GLY A 90 0.00 -13.48 -1.33
N ILE A 91 -0.22 -13.01 -0.10
CA ILE A 91 -1.56 -12.95 0.50
C ILE A 91 -2.21 -11.62 0.12
N CYS A 92 -3.44 -11.68 -0.38
CA CYS A 92 -4.16 -10.51 -0.84
C CYS A 92 -5.46 -10.30 -0.06
N ALA A 93 -5.85 -9.04 0.10
CA ALA A 93 -7.11 -8.65 0.70
C ALA A 93 -7.86 -7.63 -0.17
N PHE A 94 -9.19 -7.71 -0.14
CA PHE A 94 -10.09 -6.81 -0.85
C PHE A 94 -11.17 -6.31 0.11
N VAL A 95 -11.20 -5.01 0.34
CA VAL A 95 -12.25 -4.31 1.09
C VAL A 95 -13.23 -3.75 0.07
N ASP A 96 -14.33 -4.46 -0.15
CA ASP A 96 -15.40 -4.13 -1.09
C ASP A 96 -16.44 -3.23 -0.38
N ALA A 97 -16.13 -1.94 -0.31
CA ALA A 97 -17.04 -0.92 0.22
C ALA A 97 -18.17 -0.59 -0.78
N GLU A 98 -17.98 -0.81 -2.09
CA GLU A 98 -19.04 -0.63 -3.11
C GLU A 98 -20.03 -1.80 -3.19
N HIS A 99 -19.73 -2.94 -2.55
CA HIS A 99 -20.53 -4.17 -2.59
C HIS A 99 -20.77 -4.65 -4.04
N ALA A 100 -19.80 -4.41 -4.92
CA ALA A 100 -19.92 -4.54 -6.38
C ALA A 100 -18.97 -5.58 -6.98
N LEU A 101 -18.16 -6.26 -6.17
CA LEU A 101 -17.21 -7.25 -6.66
C LEU A 101 -17.94 -8.48 -7.24
N ASP A 102 -17.72 -8.76 -8.53
CA ASP A 102 -18.16 -9.99 -9.19
C ASP A 102 -17.09 -11.11 -9.04
N PRO A 103 -17.36 -12.17 -8.25
CA PRO A 103 -16.41 -13.27 -8.06
C PRO A 103 -16.13 -14.05 -9.35
N VAL A 104 -17.12 -14.17 -10.25
CA VAL A 104 -16.96 -14.87 -11.53
C VAL A 104 -15.99 -14.10 -12.42
N TYR A 105 -16.12 -12.77 -12.47
CA TYR A 105 -15.21 -11.92 -13.21
C TYR A 105 -13.79 -11.94 -12.62
N ALA A 106 -13.66 -11.80 -11.30
CA ALA A 106 -12.36 -11.88 -10.61
C ALA A 106 -11.63 -13.20 -10.92
N ARG A 107 -12.34 -14.34 -10.88
CA ARG A 107 -11.76 -15.64 -11.26
C ARG A 107 -11.26 -15.66 -12.69
N LYS A 108 -12.01 -15.08 -13.64
CA LYS A 108 -11.60 -15.00 -15.05
C LYS A 108 -10.35 -14.14 -15.25
N LEU A 109 -10.13 -13.15 -14.38
CA LEU A 109 -8.91 -12.34 -14.35
C LEU A 109 -7.71 -13.07 -13.72
N GLY A 110 -7.89 -14.28 -13.19
CA GLY A 110 -6.84 -15.09 -12.59
C GLY A 110 -6.68 -14.94 -11.08
N VAL A 111 -7.64 -14.28 -10.42
CA VAL A 111 -7.68 -14.19 -8.96
C VAL A 111 -8.02 -15.56 -8.37
N ASP A 112 -7.23 -16.00 -7.41
CA ASP A 112 -7.52 -17.16 -6.59
C ASP A 112 -8.51 -16.77 -5.48
N LEU A 113 -9.79 -17.03 -5.76
CA LEU A 113 -10.88 -16.70 -4.82
C LEU A 113 -10.82 -17.50 -3.51
N GLN A 114 -10.18 -18.66 -3.48
CA GLN A 114 -10.12 -19.46 -2.25
C GLN A 114 -9.16 -18.85 -1.22
N ASN A 115 -8.16 -18.11 -1.70
CA ASN A 115 -7.12 -17.50 -0.90
C ASN A 115 -7.19 -15.97 -0.88
N LEU A 116 -8.23 -15.37 -1.46
CA LEU A 116 -8.47 -13.93 -1.36
C LEU A 116 -9.27 -13.61 -0.09
N LEU A 117 -8.69 -12.79 0.79
CA LEU A 117 -9.43 -12.24 1.93
C LEU A 117 -10.39 -11.16 1.43
N ILE A 118 -11.67 -11.24 1.82
CA ILE A 118 -12.69 -10.25 1.45
C ILE A 118 -13.37 -9.69 2.70
N SER A 119 -13.63 -8.38 2.67
CA SER A 119 -14.46 -7.69 3.65
C SER A 119 -15.48 -6.81 2.94
N GLN A 120 -16.73 -6.86 3.38
CA GLN A 120 -17.81 -5.95 2.97
C GLN A 120 -18.24 -5.15 4.20
N PRO A 121 -17.58 -4.02 4.49
CA PRO A 121 -17.85 -3.24 5.67
C PRO A 121 -19.17 -2.46 5.54
N ASP A 122 -19.77 -2.15 6.68
CA ASP A 122 -20.96 -1.33 6.82
C ASP A 122 -20.63 0.18 6.83
N THR A 123 -19.46 0.57 7.36
CA THR A 123 -19.05 1.99 7.46
C THR A 123 -17.61 2.22 7.01
N GLY A 124 -17.29 3.47 6.66
CA GLY A 124 -15.94 3.89 6.30
C GLY A 124 -14.93 3.68 7.43
N GLU A 125 -15.31 3.94 8.68
CA GLU A 125 -14.44 3.69 9.84
C GLU A 125 -14.11 2.20 10.00
N GLN A 126 -15.11 1.33 9.84
CA GLN A 126 -14.92 -0.11 9.91
C GLN A 126 -13.99 -0.60 8.78
N ALA A 127 -14.19 -0.10 7.56
CA ALA A 127 -13.34 -0.42 6.41
C ALA A 127 -11.86 -0.06 6.67
N LEU A 128 -11.61 1.12 7.25
CA LEU A 128 -10.26 1.59 7.56
C LEU A 128 -9.65 0.84 8.76
N GLU A 129 -10.43 0.50 9.78
CA GLU A 129 -9.96 -0.31 10.92
C GLU A 129 -9.54 -1.72 10.48
N ILE A 130 -10.32 -2.34 9.58
CA ILE A 130 -9.98 -3.63 8.97
C ILE A 130 -8.70 -3.50 8.16
N THR A 131 -8.60 -2.47 7.31
CA THR A 131 -7.41 -2.18 6.51
C THR A 131 -6.16 -2.06 7.38
N ASP A 132 -6.24 -1.25 8.43
CA ASP A 132 -5.17 -0.97 9.38
C ASP A 132 -4.75 -2.22 10.17
N THR A 133 -5.71 -3.05 10.57
CA THR A 133 -5.45 -4.34 11.23
C THR A 133 -4.72 -5.32 10.31
N LEU A 134 -5.15 -5.43 9.05
CA LEU A 134 -4.51 -6.28 8.05
C LEU A 134 -3.09 -5.82 7.73
N VAL A 135 -2.87 -4.52 7.56
CA VAL A 135 -1.52 -3.96 7.31
C VAL A 135 -0.60 -4.20 8.51
N ARG A 136 -1.07 -3.97 9.74
CA ARG A 136 -0.29 -4.21 10.96
C ARG A 136 0.10 -5.67 11.18
N SER A 137 -0.69 -6.62 10.66
CA SER A 137 -0.35 -8.04 10.76
C SER A 137 0.97 -8.37 10.06
N GLY A 138 1.39 -7.56 9.08
CA GLY A 138 2.54 -7.81 8.24
C GLY A 138 2.38 -9.01 7.30
N ALA A 139 1.19 -9.61 7.23
CA ALA A 139 0.94 -10.83 6.46
C ALA A 139 0.39 -10.56 5.06
N VAL A 140 -0.17 -9.38 4.79
CA VAL A 140 -0.81 -9.04 3.51
C VAL A 140 0.17 -8.32 2.59
N ASP A 141 0.37 -8.85 1.39
CA ASP A 141 1.23 -8.27 0.34
C ASP A 141 0.53 -7.16 -0.45
N VAL A 142 -0.76 -7.34 -0.75
CA VAL A 142 -1.59 -6.38 -1.48
C VAL A 142 -2.96 -6.28 -0.83
N LEU A 143 -3.35 -5.05 -0.47
CA LEU A 143 -4.68 -4.74 0.04
C LEU A 143 -5.31 -3.69 -0.87
N VAL A 144 -6.51 -3.99 -1.38
CA VAL A 144 -7.31 -3.08 -2.19
C VAL A 144 -8.51 -2.60 -1.37
N VAL A 145 -8.81 -1.31 -1.46
CA VAL A 145 -10.07 -0.72 -0.95
C VAL A 145 -10.85 -0.20 -2.15
N ASP A 146 -12.00 -0.81 -2.45
CA ASP A 146 -12.88 -0.44 -3.55
C ASP A 146 -14.27 -0.06 -2.99
N SER A 147 -14.60 1.21 -2.81
CA SER A 147 -13.82 2.41 -3.15
C SER A 147 -13.86 3.47 -2.05
N VAL A 148 -12.97 4.46 -2.16
CA VAL A 148 -12.92 5.60 -1.23
C VAL A 148 -14.24 6.38 -1.22
N ALA A 149 -14.92 6.49 -2.37
CA ALA A 149 -16.19 7.19 -2.48
C ALA A 149 -17.32 6.50 -1.67
N ALA A 150 -17.19 5.19 -1.44
CA ALA A 150 -18.13 4.39 -0.66
C ALA A 150 -17.74 4.27 0.83
N LEU A 151 -16.68 4.97 1.30
CA LEU A 151 -16.32 5.01 2.72
C LEU A 151 -17.21 5.98 3.50
N THR A 152 -18.50 5.70 3.52
CA THR A 152 -19.51 6.53 4.18
C THR A 152 -19.33 6.52 5.70
N PRO A 153 -19.20 7.68 6.37
CA PRO A 153 -19.08 7.74 7.81
C PRO A 153 -20.32 7.16 8.50
N ARG A 154 -20.12 6.52 9.67
CA ARG A 154 -21.23 5.97 10.47
C ARG A 154 -22.34 7.00 10.73
N ALA A 155 -21.96 8.24 11.01
CA ALA A 155 -22.90 9.33 11.29
C ALA A 155 -23.80 9.69 10.09
N GLU A 156 -23.39 9.39 8.86
CA GLU A 156 -24.20 9.61 7.66
C GLU A 156 -25.18 8.44 7.41
N ILE A 157 -24.81 7.22 7.83
CA ILE A 157 -25.66 6.02 7.70
C ILE A 157 -26.77 5.98 8.75
N GLU A 158 -26.48 6.40 9.98
CA GLU A 158 -27.42 6.39 11.12
C GLU A 158 -28.30 7.66 11.20
N GLY A 159 -28.06 8.65 10.33
CA GLY A 159 -28.66 9.99 10.33
C GLY A 159 -30.04 10.09 9.68
#